data_AF-A0A937R0D0-F1
#
_entry.id   AF-A0A937R0D0-F1
#
_cell.length_a   1.000
_cell.length_b   1.000
_cell.length_c   1.000
_cell.angle_alpha   90.00
_cell.angle_beta   90.00
_cell.angle_gamma   90.00
#
_symmetry.space_group_name_H-M   'P 1'
#
loop_
_entity.id
_entity.type
_entity.pdbx_description
1 polymer ?
#
loop_
_entity_poly.entity_id
_entity_poly.type
_entity_poly.pdbx_seq_one_letter_code
_entity_poly.pdbx_strand_id
1 'polypeptide(L)'
;MRKVAVCILVIAFLAGSGPIEPQSAIAAPNVDIWTAAAQGNMEAITQHLAAGTDLNAKEPAASTPLKGAYARDGRLHVGVFAENIDHSWPQFHGPGRDNISRETGLLKAWPNEGPSLLWTTNGLGHGFSSVSIADGIIYTAGNIEKDTVVTALNTKGEVMWRAKNGKAWTRDYPGSRSTPTIDGARIYHQSPLGNIVCLKTKTGKIIWEVDILTKVRSKNSKWALAESLLIDGDRLISSPGGPEVCMVALDKHTGSIVWKAPSTNELAGYSSPLLIEYKELRIVVTLTAKAIIGVNADDGQLFWHVKHESYADENVMLPIFHDGYIFISTLAAGSVKWRITVQDGKAGLEEIWRTKELDNHHGGVVLLDGNLYGASTVRNSKKWV
;
A
#
# COMPACT_ATOMS: atom_id res chain seq x y z
N MET A 1 6.52 -14.52 31.78
CA MET A 1 6.35 -13.64 30.61
C MET A 1 7.31 -14.07 29.52
N ARG A 2 6.84 -14.79 28.49
CA ARG A 2 7.67 -15.09 27.31
C ARG A 2 7.72 -13.82 26.46
N LYS A 3 8.91 -13.20 26.33
CA LYS A 3 9.14 -12.09 25.41
C LYS A 3 8.99 -12.65 23.98
N VAL A 4 7.91 -12.30 23.29
CA VAL A 4 7.76 -12.57 21.87
C VAL A 4 8.70 -11.59 21.14
N ALA A 5 9.79 -12.10 20.58
CA ALA A 5 10.62 -11.34 19.67
C ALA A 5 9.92 -11.32 18.31
N VAL A 6 9.44 -10.15 17.89
CA VAL A 6 8.99 -9.94 16.51
C VAL A 6 10.26 -9.75 15.68
N CYS A 7 10.71 -10.81 15.00
CA CYS A 7 11.70 -10.70 13.93
C CYS A 7 10.98 -10.28 12.67
N ILE A 8 11.26 -9.08 12.16
CA ILE A 8 10.93 -8.73 10.77
C ILE A 8 12.04 -9.36 9.92
N LEU A 9 11.76 -10.51 9.33
CA LEU A 9 12.65 -11.12 8.35
C LEU A 9 12.39 -10.47 6.99
N VAL A 10 13.24 -9.53 6.60
CA VAL A 10 13.28 -9.02 5.22
C VAL A 10 14.23 -9.94 4.44
N ILE A 11 13.68 -10.88 3.68
CA ILE A 11 14.50 -11.70 2.78
C ILE A 11 14.70 -10.90 1.50
N ALA A 12 15.80 -10.15 1.42
CA ALA A 12 16.27 -9.54 0.18
C ALA A 12 17.20 -10.51 -0.52
N PHE A 13 16.84 -10.97 -1.72
CA PHE A 13 17.74 -11.75 -2.55
C PHE A 13 18.58 -10.79 -3.37
N LEU A 14 19.86 -10.65 -3.02
CA LEU A 14 20.83 -10.06 -3.93
C LEU A 14 21.06 -11.07 -5.05
N ALA A 15 20.59 -10.76 -6.26
CA ALA A 15 21.11 -11.41 -7.46
C ALA A 15 22.63 -11.20 -7.46
N GLY A 16 23.39 -12.29 -7.50
CA GLY A 16 24.84 -12.24 -7.44
C GLY A 16 25.38 -11.29 -8.51
N SER A 17 26.12 -10.28 -8.08
CA SER A 17 26.89 -9.40 -8.93
C SER A 17 28.05 -10.19 -9.55
N GLY A 18 27.77 -10.94 -10.60
CA GLY A 18 28.80 -11.30 -11.58
C GLY A 18 29.20 -10.05 -12.35
N PRO A 19 30.41 -9.99 -12.94
CA PRO A 19 30.79 -8.89 -13.81
C PRO A 19 29.75 -8.76 -14.94
N ILE A 20 29.14 -7.59 -15.05
CA ILE A 20 28.31 -7.22 -16.19
C ILE A 20 29.27 -7.15 -17.38
N GLU A 21 29.21 -8.14 -18.27
CA GLU A 21 29.81 -8.01 -19.59
C GLU A 21 29.27 -6.73 -20.24
N PRO A 22 30.11 -5.88 -20.86
CA PRO A 22 29.62 -4.69 -21.53
C PRO A 22 28.64 -5.13 -22.62
N GLN A 23 27.36 -4.86 -22.40
CA GLN A 23 26.33 -5.04 -23.41
C GLN A 23 26.75 -4.21 -24.63
N SER A 24 26.99 -4.90 -25.74
CA SER A 24 27.16 -4.25 -27.04
C SER A 24 25.99 -3.30 -27.29
N ALA A 25 26.27 -2.06 -27.66
CA ALA A 25 25.27 -1.07 -27.98
C ALA A 25 24.24 -1.66 -28.96
N ILE A 26 23.00 -1.85 -28.50
CA ILE A 26 21.90 -2.35 -29.32
C ILE A 26 21.59 -1.25 -30.34
N ALA A 27 21.76 -1.55 -31.63
CA ALA A 27 21.45 -0.60 -32.69
C ALA A 27 19.94 -0.29 -32.70
N ALA A 28 19.59 0.99 -32.81
CA ALA A 28 18.19 1.42 -32.93
C ALA A 28 17.54 0.79 -34.18
N PRO A 29 16.25 0.41 -34.13
CA PRO A 29 15.57 -0.17 -35.27
C PRO A 29 15.43 0.83 -36.42
N ASN A 30 15.31 0.31 -37.65
CA ASN A 30 15.19 1.14 -38.86
C ASN A 30 13.89 1.97 -38.94
N VAL A 31 12.86 1.61 -38.18
CA VAL A 31 11.62 2.38 -38.07
C VAL A 31 11.81 3.45 -37.01
N ASP A 32 11.52 4.72 -37.33
CA ASP A 32 11.60 5.80 -36.34
C ASP A 32 10.50 5.66 -35.27
N ILE A 33 10.74 6.24 -34.10
CA ILE A 33 9.86 6.09 -32.94
C ILE A 33 8.46 6.67 -33.14
N TRP A 34 8.29 7.69 -34.00
CA TRP A 34 6.98 8.28 -34.28
C TRP A 34 6.14 7.34 -35.13
N THR A 35 6.75 6.74 -36.14
CA THR A 35 6.11 5.72 -36.97
C THR A 35 5.78 4.48 -36.15
N ALA A 36 6.69 4.02 -35.28
CA ALA A 36 6.44 2.89 -34.38
C ALA A 36 5.26 3.14 -33.44
N ALA A 37 5.23 4.32 -32.80
CA ALA A 37 4.15 4.74 -31.90
C ALA A 37 2.80 4.85 -32.63
N ALA A 38 2.79 5.45 -33.83
CA ALA A 38 1.56 5.62 -34.62
C ALA A 38 0.96 4.28 -35.11
N GLN A 39 1.80 3.25 -35.27
CA GLN A 39 1.38 1.93 -35.75
C GLN A 39 1.08 0.93 -34.61
N GLY A 40 1.31 1.32 -33.35
CA GLY A 40 1.22 0.39 -32.22
C GLY A 40 2.26 -0.73 -32.27
N ASN A 41 3.40 -0.51 -32.94
CA ASN A 41 4.46 -1.51 -33.08
C ASN A 41 5.28 -1.60 -31.78
N MET A 42 4.78 -2.40 -30.84
CA MET A 42 5.37 -2.53 -29.49
C MET A 42 6.81 -3.03 -29.51
N GLU A 43 7.18 -3.91 -30.45
CA GLU A 43 8.53 -4.44 -30.57
C GLU A 43 9.55 -3.34 -30.91
N ALA A 44 9.22 -2.48 -31.89
CA ALA A 44 10.08 -1.36 -32.27
C ALA A 44 10.16 -0.30 -31.15
N ILE A 45 9.08 -0.05 -30.40
CA ILE A 45 9.07 0.87 -29.26
C ILE A 45 9.99 0.37 -28.15
N THR A 46 9.95 -0.93 -27.82
CA THR A 46 10.83 -1.52 -26.81
C THR A 46 12.30 -1.45 -27.23
N GLN A 47 12.61 -1.65 -28.51
CA GLN A 47 13.98 -1.52 -29.02
C GLN A 47 14.51 -0.08 -28.97
N HIS A 48 13.68 0.92 -29.26
CA HIS A 48 14.03 2.34 -29.10
C HIS A 48 14.29 2.73 -27.64
N LEU A 49 13.48 2.23 -26.71
CA LEU A 49 13.67 2.41 -25.28
C LEU A 49 15.00 1.79 -24.81
N ALA A 50 15.29 0.57 -25.25
CA ALA A 50 16.56 -0.10 -24.96
C ALA A 50 17.78 0.64 -25.53
N ALA A 51 17.60 1.34 -26.66
CA ALA A 51 18.61 2.20 -27.26
C ALA A 51 18.73 3.60 -26.61
N GLY A 52 17.94 3.89 -25.56
CA GLY A 52 18.00 5.17 -24.82
C GLY A 52 17.26 6.33 -25.49
N THR A 53 16.33 6.04 -26.41
CA THR A 53 15.54 7.06 -27.11
C THR A 53 14.54 7.72 -26.16
N ASP A 54 14.59 9.05 -26.03
CA ASP A 54 13.66 9.81 -25.20
C ASP A 54 12.26 9.89 -25.85
N LEU A 55 11.31 9.10 -25.34
CA LEU A 55 9.92 9.08 -25.79
C LEU A 55 9.14 10.37 -25.46
N ASN A 56 9.71 11.26 -24.65
CA ASN A 56 9.12 12.54 -24.27
C ASN A 56 9.72 13.73 -25.03
N ALA A 57 10.66 13.48 -25.95
CA ALA A 57 11.23 14.51 -26.80
C ALA A 57 10.11 15.22 -27.57
N LYS A 58 10.02 16.55 -27.36
CA LYS A 58 8.98 17.38 -27.96
C LYS A 58 9.47 17.93 -29.30
N GLU A 59 8.66 17.80 -30.34
CA GLU A 59 8.84 18.58 -31.55
C GLU A 59 8.41 20.05 -31.37
N PRO A 60 8.76 20.96 -32.29
CA PRO A 60 8.43 22.39 -32.21
C PRO A 60 6.94 22.70 -31.97
N ALA A 61 6.04 21.78 -32.36
CA ALA A 61 4.60 21.86 -32.10
C ALA A 61 4.16 21.38 -30.70
N ALA A 62 5.10 21.13 -29.77
CA ALA A 62 4.88 20.62 -28.41
C ALA A 62 4.17 19.25 -28.32
N SER A 63 4.15 18.49 -29.42
CA SER A 63 3.66 17.12 -29.47
C SER A 63 4.78 16.12 -29.13
N THR A 64 4.42 14.97 -28.58
CA THR A 64 5.31 13.82 -28.32
C THR A 64 4.85 12.63 -29.17
N PRO A 65 5.69 11.62 -29.42
CA PRO A 65 5.30 10.40 -30.14
C PRO A 65 4.03 9.77 -29.56
N LEU A 66 3.92 9.76 -28.24
CA LEU A 66 2.77 9.26 -27.48
C LEU A 66 1.49 10.09 -27.68
N LYS A 67 1.60 11.42 -27.73
CA LYS A 67 0.46 12.30 -28.03
C LYS A 67 -0.03 12.16 -29.47
N GLY A 68 0.88 11.95 -30.42
CA GLY A 68 0.55 11.73 -31.82
C GLY A 68 -0.25 10.44 -32.07
N ALA A 69 0.12 9.35 -31.37
CA ALA A 69 -0.61 8.08 -31.43
C ALA A 69 -2.03 8.18 -30.84
N TYR A 70 -2.18 8.89 -29.71
CA TYR A 70 -3.50 9.12 -29.08
C TYR A 70 -4.48 9.87 -29.97
N ALA A 71 -4.00 10.87 -30.71
CA ALA A 71 -4.85 11.74 -31.54
C ALA A 71 -5.45 11.04 -32.78
N ARG A 72 -4.93 9.88 -33.19
CA ARG A 72 -5.35 9.21 -34.43
C ARG A 72 -6.34 8.06 -34.24
N ASP A 73 -6.25 7.30 -33.14
CA ASP A 73 -6.97 6.02 -33.02
C ASP A 73 -7.98 5.95 -31.86
N GLY A 74 -8.09 7.00 -31.04
CA GLY A 74 -9.12 7.14 -30.00
C GLY A 74 -9.11 6.05 -28.90
N ARG A 75 -8.10 5.17 -28.89
CA ARG A 75 -7.93 4.06 -27.96
C ARG A 75 -6.49 4.05 -27.49
N LEU A 76 -6.26 4.39 -26.22
CA LEU A 76 -4.96 4.20 -25.58
C LEU A 76 -4.96 2.82 -24.89
N HIS A 77 -4.23 1.87 -25.45
CA HIS A 77 -3.79 0.64 -24.74
C HIS A 77 -2.28 0.66 -24.55
N VAL A 78 -1.73 1.82 -24.19
CA VAL A 78 -0.31 1.98 -23.88
C VAL A 78 -0.19 2.65 -22.52
N GLY A 79 -0.39 1.86 -21.47
CA GLY A 79 0.25 2.14 -20.19
C GLY A 79 1.73 1.86 -20.38
N VAL A 80 2.53 2.90 -20.60
CA VAL A 80 3.99 2.79 -20.54
C VAL A 80 4.34 2.56 -19.06
N PHE A 81 4.35 1.31 -18.63
CA PHE A 81 5.26 0.92 -17.56
C PHE A 81 6.64 0.95 -18.22
N ALA A 82 7.34 2.08 -18.08
CA ALA A 82 8.78 2.00 -18.12
C ALA A 82 9.14 1.05 -16.97
N GLU A 83 9.46 -0.20 -17.28
CA GLU A 83 10.12 -1.09 -16.34
C GLU A 83 11.53 -0.53 -16.10
N ASN A 84 11.62 0.60 -15.40
CA ASN A 84 12.47 0.57 -14.23
C ASN A 84 11.85 -0.53 -13.38
N ILE A 85 12.52 -1.67 -13.26
CA ILE A 85 12.21 -2.59 -12.17
C ILE A 85 12.56 -1.79 -10.92
N ASP A 86 11.61 -0.98 -10.47
CA ASP A 86 11.68 -0.32 -9.20
C ASP A 86 11.54 -1.46 -8.21
N HIS A 87 12.68 -1.91 -7.68
CA HIS A 87 12.77 -2.87 -6.57
C HIS A 87 12.19 -2.27 -5.27
N SER A 88 11.25 -1.33 -5.38
CA SER A 88 10.60 -0.66 -4.30
C SER A 88 9.44 -1.48 -3.77
N TRP A 89 9.31 -1.42 -2.46
CA TRP A 89 8.16 -1.86 -1.70
C TRP A 89 7.66 -0.64 -0.93
N PRO A 90 7.07 0.36 -1.60
CA PRO A 90 6.99 1.71 -1.03
C PRO A 90 5.94 1.86 0.08
N GLN A 91 5.09 0.85 0.28
CA GLN A 91 3.95 0.93 1.18
C GLN A 91 3.56 -0.45 1.71
N PHE A 92 2.62 -0.46 2.66
CA PHE A 92 2.04 -1.69 3.19
C PHE A 92 1.50 -2.57 2.06
N HIS A 93 1.88 -3.85 2.06
CA HIS A 93 1.55 -4.81 1.00
C HIS A 93 2.10 -4.47 -0.41
N GLY A 94 3.13 -3.62 -0.50
CA GLY A 94 3.87 -3.39 -1.74
C GLY A 94 3.21 -2.38 -2.68
N PRO A 95 3.76 -2.18 -3.89
CA PRO A 95 3.32 -1.12 -4.80
C PRO A 95 1.85 -1.23 -5.19
N GLY A 96 1.31 -2.44 -5.32
CA GLY A 96 -0.10 -2.71 -5.63
C GLY A 96 -1.01 -2.91 -4.42
N ARG A 97 -0.51 -2.86 -3.19
CA ARG A 97 -1.22 -3.27 -1.95
C ARG A 97 -1.82 -4.69 -2.00
N ASP A 98 -1.31 -5.54 -2.89
CA ASP A 98 -1.74 -6.93 -3.12
C ASP A 98 -0.88 -7.96 -2.38
N ASN A 99 0.20 -7.51 -1.74
CA ASN A 99 1.18 -8.31 -1.03
C ASN A 99 1.93 -9.30 -1.95
N ILE A 100 2.13 -8.92 -3.22
CA ILE A 100 2.84 -9.70 -4.24
C ILE A 100 4.13 -8.99 -4.66
N SER A 101 5.27 -9.65 -4.51
CA SER A 101 6.52 -9.20 -5.12
C SER A 101 6.57 -9.60 -6.58
N ARG A 102 6.99 -8.66 -7.44
CA ARG A 102 7.19 -8.87 -8.88
C ARG A 102 8.62 -9.28 -9.24
N GLU A 103 9.49 -9.42 -8.24
CA GLU A 103 10.87 -9.85 -8.46
C GLU A 103 10.94 -11.26 -9.04
N THR A 104 11.84 -11.44 -10.00
CA THR A 104 12.11 -12.73 -10.65
C THR A 104 13.52 -13.20 -10.31
N GLY A 105 13.91 -14.40 -10.76
CA GLY A 105 15.23 -14.96 -10.45
C GLY A 105 15.43 -15.40 -9.00
N LEU A 106 14.36 -15.42 -8.19
CA LEU A 106 14.38 -15.89 -6.81
C LEU A 106 14.72 -17.39 -6.73
N LEU A 107 15.38 -17.79 -5.65
CA LEU A 107 15.69 -19.19 -5.37
C LEU A 107 14.41 -20.03 -5.38
N LYS A 108 14.39 -21.11 -6.16
CA LYS A 108 13.27 -22.07 -6.21
C LYS A 108 13.30 -23.09 -5.07
N ALA A 109 14.46 -23.29 -4.47
CA ALA A 109 14.66 -24.10 -3.28
C ALA A 109 15.72 -23.42 -2.40
N TRP A 110 15.55 -23.51 -1.09
CA TRP A 110 16.58 -23.06 -0.15
C TRP A 110 17.72 -24.08 -0.08
N PRO A 111 18.97 -23.63 0.12
CA PRO A 111 20.07 -24.52 0.50
C PRO A 111 19.74 -25.29 1.78
N ASN A 112 20.45 -26.40 2.04
CA ASN A 112 20.25 -27.21 3.24
C ASN A 112 20.47 -26.40 4.53
N GLU A 113 21.44 -25.50 4.51
CA GLU A 113 21.76 -24.54 5.57
C GLU A 113 20.81 -23.33 5.63
N GLY A 114 19.84 -23.23 4.71
CA GLY A 114 18.95 -22.09 4.54
C GLY A 114 19.58 -20.92 3.76
N PRO A 115 18.81 -19.86 3.49
CA PRO A 115 19.36 -18.65 2.88
C PRO A 115 20.38 -17.99 3.82
N SER A 116 21.46 -17.44 3.26
CA SER A 116 22.47 -16.73 4.05
C SER A 116 21.89 -15.48 4.71
N LEU A 117 22.13 -15.33 6.01
CA LEU A 117 21.82 -14.10 6.73
C LEU A 117 22.77 -12.99 6.30
N LEU A 118 22.26 -11.96 5.61
CA LEU A 118 23.07 -10.83 5.16
C LEU A 118 23.46 -9.91 6.33
N TRP A 119 22.51 -9.56 7.19
CA TRP A 119 22.72 -8.74 8.39
C TRP A 119 21.50 -8.80 9.31
N THR A 120 21.71 -8.41 10.57
CA THR A 120 20.65 -8.20 11.57
C THR A 120 20.86 -6.88 12.27
N THR A 121 19.81 -6.07 12.37
CA THR A 121 19.85 -4.78 13.07
C THR A 121 18.92 -4.79 14.28
N ASN A 122 19.42 -4.32 15.41
CA ASN A 122 18.67 -4.19 16.67
C ASN A 122 18.38 -2.71 16.99
N GLY A 123 17.45 -2.47 17.91
CA GLY A 123 17.15 -1.10 18.39
C GLY A 123 16.35 -0.25 17.40
N LEU A 124 15.51 -0.89 16.57
CA LEU A 124 14.57 -0.24 15.65
C LEU A 124 13.23 0.15 16.31
N GLY A 125 13.10 -0.14 17.61
CA GLY A 125 11.91 0.09 18.40
C GLY A 125 10.99 -1.13 18.48
N HIS A 126 10.07 -1.08 19.44
CA HIS A 126 9.07 -2.13 19.64
C HIS A 126 7.80 -1.84 18.82
N GLY A 127 7.37 -2.79 17.99
CA GLY A 127 6.19 -2.62 17.15
C GLY A 127 5.96 -3.79 16.22
N PHE A 128 4.99 -3.59 15.33
CA PHE A 128 4.50 -4.53 14.34
C PHE A 128 4.45 -3.91 12.93
N SER A 129 5.01 -2.70 12.77
CA SER A 129 5.19 -2.07 11.46
C SER A 129 5.97 -3.01 10.56
N SER A 130 5.56 -3.13 9.29
CA SER A 130 6.38 -3.82 8.30
C SER A 130 7.53 -2.90 7.84
N VAL A 131 8.17 -3.23 6.72
CA VAL A 131 9.16 -2.35 6.09
C VAL A 131 8.62 -1.80 4.78
N SER A 132 8.98 -0.56 4.49
CA SER A 132 8.87 -0.01 3.15
C SER A 132 10.27 0.26 2.59
N ILE A 133 10.46 0.01 1.31
CA ILE A 133 11.75 0.12 0.63
C ILE A 133 11.57 0.99 -0.60
N ALA A 134 12.42 2.00 -0.76
CA ALA A 134 12.51 2.80 -1.99
C ALA A 134 13.91 3.40 -2.09
N ASP A 135 14.44 3.51 -3.31
CA ASP A 135 15.75 4.12 -3.59
C ASP A 135 16.90 3.55 -2.73
N GLY A 136 16.87 2.24 -2.42
CA GLY A 136 17.88 1.58 -1.58
C GLY A 136 17.84 1.98 -0.09
N ILE A 137 16.75 2.59 0.37
CA ILE A 137 16.53 2.93 1.77
C ILE A 137 15.35 2.12 2.31
N ILE A 138 15.56 1.53 3.49
CA ILE A 138 14.57 0.72 4.21
C ILE A 138 14.00 1.57 5.35
N TYR A 139 12.68 1.60 5.47
CA TYR A 139 11.96 2.39 6.46
C TYR A 139 11.05 1.50 7.30
N THR A 140 11.02 1.74 8.61
CA THR A 140 10.10 1.07 9.54
C THR A 140 9.72 2.00 10.68
N ALA A 141 8.77 1.60 11.52
CA ALA A 141 8.36 2.36 12.69
C ALA A 141 8.20 1.50 13.95
N GLY A 142 8.59 2.05 15.09
CA GLY A 142 8.48 1.36 16.38
C GLY A 142 8.55 2.33 17.56
N ASN A 143 8.19 1.85 18.74
CA ASN A 143 8.37 2.59 19.98
C ASN A 143 9.85 2.57 20.37
N ILE A 144 10.45 3.74 20.51
CA ILE A 144 11.76 3.91 21.15
C ILE A 144 11.53 4.77 22.38
N GLU A 145 11.82 4.22 23.56
CA GLU A 145 11.51 4.83 24.85
C GLU A 145 10.01 5.21 24.96
N LYS A 146 9.71 6.51 25.07
CA LYS A 146 8.35 7.06 25.23
C LYS A 146 7.72 7.54 23.93
N ASP A 147 8.41 7.37 22.80
CA ASP A 147 8.06 7.98 21.52
C ASP A 147 7.83 6.93 20.42
N THR A 148 6.90 7.22 19.51
CA THR A 148 6.79 6.50 18.24
C THR A 148 7.87 7.06 17.31
N VAL A 149 8.70 6.21 16.70
CA VAL A 149 9.84 6.64 15.88
C VAL A 149 9.82 5.94 14.52
N VAL A 150 9.92 6.73 13.45
CA VAL A 150 10.22 6.25 12.08
C VAL A 150 11.74 6.17 11.94
N THR A 151 12.25 5.03 11.51
CA THR A 151 13.68 4.78 11.33
C THR A 151 13.98 4.48 9.87
N ALA A 152 15.04 5.10 9.33
CA ALA A 152 15.58 4.78 8.01
C ALA A 152 16.92 4.05 8.14
N LEU A 153 17.11 3.06 7.28
CA LEU A 153 18.27 2.19 7.22
C LEU A 153 18.79 2.14 5.79
N ASN A 154 20.10 2.00 5.60
CA ASN A 154 20.65 1.65 4.30
C ASN A 154 20.53 0.13 4.04
N THR A 155 20.93 -0.32 2.86
CA THR A 155 20.90 -1.75 2.46
C THR A 155 21.84 -2.65 3.26
N LYS A 156 22.71 -2.09 4.11
CA LYS A 156 23.58 -2.82 5.05
C LYS A 156 22.98 -2.92 6.45
N GLY A 157 21.76 -2.41 6.66
CA GLY A 157 21.09 -2.41 7.95
C GLY A 157 21.58 -1.31 8.91
N GLU A 158 22.36 -0.33 8.43
CA GLU A 158 22.87 0.75 9.28
C GLU A 158 21.85 1.89 9.36
N VAL A 159 21.60 2.40 10.57
CA VAL A 159 20.65 3.50 10.79
C VAL A 159 21.18 4.77 10.15
N MET A 160 20.43 5.31 9.19
CA MET A 160 20.72 6.58 8.53
C MET A 160 20.16 7.75 9.34
N TRP A 161 18.90 7.65 9.77
CA TRP A 161 18.24 8.67 10.59
C TRP A 161 17.05 8.08 11.37
N ARG A 162 16.62 8.82 12.39
CA ARG A 162 15.40 8.57 13.16
C ARG A 162 14.57 9.84 13.26
N ALA A 163 13.26 9.71 13.11
CA ALA A 163 12.31 10.82 13.22
C ALA A 163 11.20 10.46 14.20
N LYS A 164 10.96 11.32 15.18
CA LYS A 164 9.87 11.16 16.15
C LYS A 164 8.52 11.47 15.48
N ASN A 165 7.51 10.64 15.76
CA ASN A 165 6.12 10.83 15.35
C ASN A 165 5.17 10.79 16.56
N GLY A 166 5.36 11.72 17.49
CA GLY A 166 4.56 11.82 18.71
C GLY A 166 4.87 10.73 19.76
N LYS A 167 4.00 10.65 20.78
CA LYS A 167 4.15 9.72 21.90
C LYS A 167 3.90 8.27 21.47
N ALA A 168 4.54 7.33 22.16
CA ALA A 168 4.32 5.90 22.00
C ALA A 168 2.97 5.46 22.56
N TRP A 169 2.34 4.46 21.94
CA TRP A 169 1.30 3.67 22.59
C TRP A 169 1.94 2.59 23.47
N THR A 170 1.68 2.67 24.77
CA THR A 170 2.31 1.83 25.80
C THR A 170 1.32 0.93 26.55
N ARG A 171 0.03 0.96 26.18
CA ARG A 171 -1.01 0.09 26.75
C ARG A 171 -1.00 -1.27 26.03
N ASP A 172 -2.14 -1.96 25.99
CA ASP A 172 -2.30 -3.30 25.41
C ASP A 172 -1.73 -3.37 23.99
N TYR A 173 -0.89 -4.40 23.75
CA TYR A 173 -0.14 -4.60 22.50
C TYR A 173 0.70 -3.36 22.11
N PRO A 174 1.67 -2.94 22.95
CA PRO A 174 2.41 -1.70 22.74
C PRO A 174 3.19 -1.72 21.41
N GLY A 175 3.39 -0.55 20.81
CA GLY A 175 4.17 -0.41 19.58
C GLY A 175 3.42 0.21 18.39
N SER A 176 4.17 0.70 17.40
CA SER A 176 3.60 1.15 16.12
C SER A 176 3.21 -0.06 15.26
N ARG A 177 2.09 0.00 14.55
CA ARG A 177 1.66 -1.04 13.59
C ARG A 177 1.60 -0.53 12.15
N SER A 178 1.35 0.76 11.98
CA SER A 178 1.32 1.41 10.67
C SER A 178 2.68 1.30 10.00
N THR A 179 2.68 0.99 8.70
CA THR A 179 3.87 0.96 7.86
C THR A 179 4.07 2.33 7.20
N PRO A 180 5.29 2.90 7.17
CA PRO A 180 5.55 4.14 6.44
C PRO A 180 5.19 4.02 4.96
N THR A 181 4.44 4.98 4.40
CA THR A 181 4.12 5.05 2.97
C THR A 181 5.05 6.05 2.28
N ILE A 182 5.73 5.64 1.22
CA ILE A 182 6.71 6.44 0.48
C ILE A 182 6.07 6.93 -0.82
N ASP A 183 6.25 8.21 -1.12
CA ASP A 183 5.86 8.82 -2.40
C ASP A 183 6.95 9.82 -2.82
N GLY A 184 7.80 9.38 -3.75
CA GLY A 184 8.99 10.12 -4.20
C GLY A 184 9.88 10.55 -3.03
N ALA A 185 10.05 11.86 -2.84
CA ALA A 185 10.92 12.43 -1.81
C ALA A 185 10.29 12.50 -0.40
N ARG A 186 9.10 11.90 -0.19
CA ARG A 186 8.33 12.03 1.05
C ARG A 186 7.94 10.68 1.65
N ILE A 187 7.80 10.69 2.98
CA ILE A 187 7.29 9.58 3.77
C ILE A 187 6.09 10.06 4.57
N TYR A 188 5.03 9.27 4.59
CA TYR A 188 3.83 9.49 5.36
C TYR A 188 3.67 8.37 6.39
N HIS A 189 3.41 8.72 7.64
CA HIS A 189 3.21 7.72 8.69
C HIS A 189 2.21 8.20 9.73
N GLN A 190 1.31 7.31 10.14
CA GLN A 190 0.34 7.53 11.22
C GLN A 190 0.78 6.81 12.50
N SER A 191 0.95 7.55 13.59
CA SER A 191 1.22 6.94 14.90
C SER A 191 -0.03 6.27 15.46
N PRO A 192 0.11 5.33 16.42
CA PRO A 192 -1.02 4.74 17.12
C PRO A 192 -1.97 5.76 17.78
N LEU A 193 -1.47 6.96 18.10
CA LEU A 193 -2.25 8.03 18.73
C LEU A 193 -2.83 9.03 17.72
N GLY A 194 -2.69 8.80 16.41
CA GLY A 194 -3.29 9.64 15.37
C GLY A 194 -2.42 10.79 14.86
N ASN A 195 -1.16 10.89 15.26
CA ASN A 195 -0.25 11.86 14.63
C ASN A 195 0.13 11.35 13.24
N ILE A 196 -0.32 12.03 12.20
CA ILE A 196 0.11 11.84 10.83
C ILE A 196 1.26 12.81 10.57
N VAL A 197 2.40 12.29 10.13
CA VAL A 197 3.58 13.07 9.80
C VAL A 197 3.98 12.88 8.34
N CYS A 198 4.44 13.96 7.71
CA CYS A 198 5.14 13.95 6.44
C CYS A 198 6.62 14.28 6.66
N LEU A 199 7.51 13.40 6.20
CA LEU A 199 8.97 13.50 6.38
C LEU A 199 9.69 13.55 5.04
N LYS A 200 10.88 14.17 4.99
CA LYS A 200 11.80 14.04 3.86
C LYS A 200 12.52 12.68 3.89
N THR A 201 12.45 11.90 2.81
CA THR A 201 13.05 10.55 2.72
C THR A 201 14.54 10.49 3.07
N LYS A 202 15.33 11.49 2.62
CA LYS A 202 16.79 11.52 2.81
C LYS A 202 17.24 11.90 4.22
N THR A 203 16.40 12.61 5.00
CA THR A 203 16.85 13.25 6.25
C THR A 203 15.96 13.01 7.46
N GLY A 204 14.75 12.49 7.26
CA GLY A 204 13.75 12.35 8.32
C GLY A 204 13.22 13.68 8.85
N LYS A 205 13.55 14.81 8.22
CA LYS A 205 13.03 16.13 8.63
C LYS A 205 11.52 16.20 8.39
N ILE A 206 10.79 16.63 9.41
CA ILE A 206 9.35 16.91 9.33
C ILE A 206 9.11 18.04 8.33
N ILE A 207 8.19 17.81 7.40
CA ILE A 207 7.64 18.81 6.48
C ILE A 207 6.39 19.40 7.10
N TRP A 208 5.47 18.54 7.54
CA TRP A 208 4.26 18.89 8.28
C TRP A 208 3.83 17.72 9.15
N GLU A 209 3.03 18.00 10.18
CA GLU A 209 2.37 16.98 10.99
C GLU A 209 0.97 17.44 11.42
N VAL A 210 0.10 16.48 11.73
CA VAL A 210 -1.25 16.76 12.22
C VAL A 210 -1.78 15.63 13.10
N ASP A 211 -2.42 15.99 14.21
CA ASP A 211 -3.23 15.05 15.01
C ASP A 211 -4.59 14.88 14.32
N ILE A 212 -4.79 13.74 13.66
CA ILE A 212 -6.00 13.48 12.88
C ILE A 212 -7.24 13.35 13.77
N LEU A 213 -7.09 12.79 14.96
CA LEU A 213 -8.22 12.57 15.88
C LEU A 213 -8.73 13.91 16.40
N THR A 214 -7.83 14.81 16.78
CA THR A 214 -8.21 16.18 17.16
C THR A 214 -8.77 16.95 15.96
N LYS A 215 -8.13 16.87 14.78
CA LYS A 215 -8.54 17.60 13.57
C LYS A 215 -9.98 17.27 13.11
N VAL A 216 -10.42 16.03 13.33
CA VAL A 216 -11.75 15.55 12.91
C VAL A 216 -12.69 15.25 14.07
N ARG A 217 -12.34 15.69 15.29
CA ARG A 217 -13.14 15.51 16.51
C ARG A 217 -13.54 14.04 16.74
N SER A 218 -12.59 13.15 16.51
CA SER A 218 -12.72 11.71 16.74
C SER A 218 -12.03 11.30 18.04
N LYS A 219 -12.14 10.02 18.38
CA LYS A 219 -11.49 9.39 19.52
C LYS A 219 -10.73 8.16 19.06
N ASN A 220 -9.71 7.80 19.82
CA ASN A 220 -8.90 6.64 19.49
C ASN A 220 -9.68 5.32 19.70
N SER A 221 -9.34 4.31 18.92
CA SER A 221 -9.85 2.94 19.06
C SER A 221 -9.28 2.26 20.31
N LYS A 222 -9.94 1.19 20.75
CA LYS A 222 -9.60 0.44 21.98
C LYS A 222 -8.12 0.08 22.07
N TRP A 223 -7.55 -0.37 20.96
CA TRP A 223 -6.14 -0.74 20.87
C TRP A 223 -5.32 0.24 20.04
N ALA A 224 -5.69 1.52 19.95
CA ALA A 224 -5.00 2.54 19.15
C ALA A 224 -5.18 2.37 17.62
N LEU A 225 -4.68 3.30 16.80
CA LEU A 225 -4.75 3.18 15.34
C LEU A 225 -3.67 2.23 14.79
N ALA A 226 -3.93 1.64 13.61
CA ALA A 226 -3.01 0.71 12.93
C ALA A 226 -2.96 0.88 11.39
N GLU A 227 -3.73 1.81 10.84
CA GLU A 227 -3.82 2.07 9.40
C GLU A 227 -2.47 2.52 8.81
N SER A 228 -2.09 1.90 7.69
CA SER A 228 -1.04 2.40 6.79
C SER A 228 -1.68 3.26 5.70
N LEU A 229 -1.37 4.56 5.74
CA LEU A 229 -2.00 5.60 4.93
C LEU A 229 -1.91 5.32 3.43
N LEU A 230 -2.96 5.66 2.69
CA LEU A 230 -3.05 5.47 1.24
C LEU A 230 -2.77 6.80 0.52
N ILE A 231 -1.98 6.75 -0.56
CA ILE A 231 -1.76 7.88 -1.46
C ILE A 231 -2.68 7.71 -2.68
N ASP A 232 -3.41 8.77 -3.01
CA ASP A 232 -4.19 8.93 -4.24
C ASP A 232 -3.82 10.28 -4.90
N GLY A 233 -2.88 10.28 -5.84
CA GLY A 233 -2.40 11.52 -6.47
C GLY A 233 -1.85 12.49 -5.42
N ASP A 234 -2.48 13.66 -5.28
CA ASP A 234 -2.13 14.67 -4.26
C ASP A 234 -2.88 14.49 -2.93
N ARG A 235 -3.67 13.44 -2.80
CA ARG A 235 -4.46 13.11 -1.61
C ARG A 235 -3.77 12.04 -0.78
N LEU A 236 -3.80 12.22 0.53
CA LEU A 236 -3.41 11.25 1.55
C LEU A 236 -4.67 10.83 2.31
N ILE A 237 -5.07 9.58 2.19
CA ILE A 237 -6.32 9.08 2.74
C ILE A 237 -6.08 8.51 4.14
N SER A 238 -6.95 8.92 5.07
CA SER A 238 -7.01 8.40 6.44
C SER A 238 -8.45 8.11 6.85
N SER A 239 -8.66 7.00 7.56
CA SER A 239 -9.96 6.52 8.02
C SER A 239 -10.05 6.46 9.56
N PRO A 240 -9.97 7.60 10.27
CA PRO A 240 -9.97 7.64 11.72
C PRO A 240 -11.31 7.21 12.35
N GLY A 241 -12.40 7.17 11.56
CA GLY A 241 -13.75 7.02 12.09
C GLY A 241 -14.16 8.20 12.97
N GLY A 242 -15.33 8.10 13.60
CA GLY A 242 -15.81 9.05 14.60
C GLY A 242 -17.17 9.66 14.29
N PRO A 243 -17.62 10.60 15.13
CA PRO A 243 -18.98 11.15 15.05
C PRO A 243 -19.19 12.13 13.88
N GLU A 244 -18.13 12.72 13.32
CA GLU A 244 -18.25 13.71 12.25
C GLU A 244 -17.88 13.18 10.87
N VAL A 245 -16.93 12.24 10.81
CA VAL A 245 -16.42 11.67 9.56
C VAL A 245 -16.08 10.20 9.75
N CYS A 246 -16.22 9.39 8.70
CA CYS A 246 -15.62 8.05 8.68
C CYS A 246 -14.22 8.05 8.05
N MET A 247 -13.99 8.94 7.08
CA MET A 247 -12.77 9.02 6.27
C MET A 247 -12.53 10.46 5.80
N VAL A 248 -11.26 10.81 5.59
CA VAL A 248 -10.86 12.09 5.01
C VAL A 248 -9.76 11.90 3.98
N ALA A 249 -9.75 12.77 2.97
CA ALA A 249 -8.54 13.04 2.20
C ALA A 249 -7.87 14.29 2.74
N LEU A 250 -6.57 14.18 3.00
CA LEU A 250 -5.69 15.30 3.27
C LEU A 250 -4.91 15.65 2.01
N ASP A 251 -4.61 16.92 1.80
CA ASP A 251 -3.61 17.35 0.84
C ASP A 251 -2.24 16.83 1.32
N LYS A 252 -1.58 16.00 0.50
CA LYS A 252 -0.33 15.33 0.90
C LYS A 252 0.85 16.31 1.07
N HIS A 253 0.73 17.54 0.58
CA HIS A 253 1.75 18.58 0.67
C HIS A 253 1.65 19.40 1.95
N THR A 254 0.46 19.48 2.56
CA THR A 254 0.17 20.40 3.65
C THR A 254 -0.53 19.78 4.87
N GLY A 255 -1.17 18.62 4.73
CA GLY A 255 -1.99 18.01 5.78
C GLY A 255 -3.35 18.71 5.99
N SER A 256 -3.75 19.59 5.07
CA SER A 256 -5.07 20.25 5.05
C SER A 256 -6.14 19.29 4.54
N ILE A 257 -7.40 19.43 4.99
CA ILE A 257 -8.48 18.56 4.51
C ILE A 257 -8.90 18.99 3.11
N VAL A 258 -8.96 18.03 2.18
CA VAL A 258 -9.49 18.20 0.81
C VAL A 258 -10.98 17.86 0.80
N TRP A 259 -11.35 16.68 1.31
CA TRP A 259 -12.73 16.26 1.46
C TRP A 259 -12.94 15.44 2.74
N LYS A 260 -14.20 15.34 3.17
CA LYS A 260 -14.65 14.55 4.31
C LYS A 260 -15.78 13.62 3.87
N ALA A 261 -15.63 12.34 4.15
CA ALA A 261 -16.74 11.40 4.04
C ALA A 261 -17.63 11.49 5.27
N PRO A 262 -18.98 11.42 5.12
CA PRO A 262 -19.90 11.54 6.23
C PRO A 262 -19.65 10.46 7.29
N SER A 263 -19.95 10.79 8.54
CA SER A 263 -19.86 9.86 9.67
C SER A 263 -20.71 8.60 9.45
N THR A 264 -20.15 7.46 9.85
CA THR A 264 -20.89 6.20 10.07
C THR A 264 -21.15 5.94 11.56
N ASN A 265 -20.76 6.88 12.44
CA ASN A 265 -20.73 6.75 13.90
C ASN A 265 -19.89 5.58 14.43
N GLU A 266 -19.00 5.03 13.61
CA GLU A 266 -18.09 3.96 13.96
C GLU A 266 -16.65 4.49 14.10
N LEU A 267 -15.85 3.82 14.93
CA LEU A 267 -14.41 4.08 15.02
C LEU A 267 -13.65 3.33 13.92
N ALA A 268 -12.37 3.65 13.77
CA ALA A 268 -11.44 2.93 12.90
C ALA A 268 -11.38 1.43 13.24
N GLY A 269 -11.36 0.58 12.20
CA GLY A 269 -11.37 -0.88 12.32
C GLY A 269 -9.99 -1.55 12.31
N TYR A 270 -8.89 -0.81 12.28
CA TYR A 270 -7.50 -1.28 12.09
C TYR A 270 -7.10 -1.63 10.64
N SER A 271 -8.05 -1.63 9.69
CA SER A 271 -7.80 -1.87 8.27
C SER A 271 -7.12 -0.69 7.58
N SER A 272 -6.21 -1.00 6.64
CA SER A 272 -5.62 0.01 5.76
C SER A 272 -6.49 0.18 4.50
N PRO A 273 -6.72 1.41 4.01
CA PRO A 273 -7.56 1.62 2.83
C PRO A 273 -6.96 1.04 1.54
N LEU A 274 -7.84 0.60 0.64
CA LEU A 274 -7.54 0.20 -0.74
C LEU A 274 -8.22 1.15 -1.72
N LEU A 275 -7.49 1.64 -2.73
CA LEU A 275 -8.08 2.33 -3.88
C LEU A 275 -8.44 1.29 -4.95
N ILE A 276 -9.67 1.38 -5.47
CA ILE A 276 -10.20 0.54 -6.54
C ILE A 276 -10.64 1.45 -7.68
N GLU A 277 -10.24 1.11 -8.90
CA GLU A 277 -10.80 1.71 -10.11
C GLU A 277 -11.67 0.66 -10.81
N TYR A 278 -12.98 0.94 -10.91
CA TYR A 278 -13.93 -0.02 -11.46
C TYR A 278 -15.10 0.70 -12.13
N LYS A 279 -15.34 0.38 -13.41
CA LYS A 279 -16.42 0.97 -14.23
C LYS A 279 -16.46 2.50 -14.10
N GLU A 280 -15.33 3.15 -14.37
CA GLU A 280 -15.15 4.61 -14.33
C GLU A 280 -15.24 5.27 -12.94
N LEU A 281 -15.48 4.49 -11.89
CA LEU A 281 -15.49 4.97 -10.51
C LEU A 281 -14.17 4.69 -9.81
N ARG A 282 -13.75 5.64 -8.98
CA ARG A 282 -12.60 5.54 -8.07
C ARG A 282 -13.14 5.41 -6.65
N ILE A 283 -12.88 4.28 -6.03
CA ILE A 283 -13.51 3.89 -4.76
C ILE A 283 -12.42 3.59 -3.74
N VAL A 284 -12.42 4.29 -2.62
CA VAL A 284 -11.64 3.89 -1.44
C VAL A 284 -12.47 2.97 -0.57
N VAL A 285 -11.96 1.76 -0.33
CA VAL A 285 -12.59 0.74 0.51
C VAL A 285 -11.74 0.48 1.75
N THR A 286 -12.39 0.40 2.90
CA THR A 286 -11.75 0.00 4.17
C THR A 286 -12.79 -0.63 5.11
N LEU A 287 -12.30 -1.18 6.22
CA LEU A 287 -13.14 -1.65 7.31
C LEU A 287 -13.09 -0.68 8.50
N THR A 288 -14.26 -0.32 9.00
CA THR A 288 -14.45 0.34 10.30
C THR A 288 -14.66 -0.72 11.38
N ALA A 289 -14.81 -0.29 12.64
CA ALA A 289 -15.04 -1.17 13.77
C ALA A 289 -16.15 -2.22 13.53
N LYS A 290 -17.21 -1.86 12.78
CA LYS A 290 -18.40 -2.70 12.62
C LYS A 290 -18.95 -2.75 11.19
N ALA A 291 -18.19 -2.32 10.19
CA ALA A 291 -18.64 -2.31 8.80
C ALA A 291 -17.52 -2.35 7.75
N ILE A 292 -17.91 -2.70 6.54
CA ILE A 292 -17.19 -2.34 5.31
C ILE A 292 -17.80 -1.07 4.74
N ILE A 293 -16.94 -0.11 4.40
CA ILE A 293 -17.33 1.17 3.79
C ILE A 293 -16.65 1.34 2.44
N GLY A 294 -17.35 2.02 1.52
CA GLY A 294 -16.84 2.43 0.23
C GLY A 294 -17.14 3.90 0.00
N VAL A 295 -16.10 4.65 -0.33
CA VAL A 295 -16.15 6.11 -0.45
C VAL A 295 -15.63 6.48 -1.84
N ASN A 296 -16.29 7.41 -2.51
CA ASN A 296 -15.79 8.02 -3.74
C ASN A 296 -14.47 8.73 -3.44
N ALA A 297 -13.39 8.31 -4.11
CA ALA A 297 -12.05 8.87 -3.90
C ALA A 297 -11.96 10.35 -4.27
N ASP A 298 -12.84 10.82 -5.16
CA ASP A 298 -12.75 12.16 -5.74
C ASP A 298 -13.37 13.25 -4.88
N ASP A 299 -14.48 12.96 -4.20
CA ASP A 299 -15.24 13.95 -3.44
C ASP A 299 -15.62 13.52 -2.02
N GLY A 300 -15.31 12.28 -1.61
CA GLY A 300 -15.65 11.76 -0.30
C GLY A 300 -17.10 11.30 -0.14
N GLN A 301 -17.89 11.21 -1.21
CA GLN A 301 -19.24 10.66 -1.15
C GLN A 301 -19.22 9.22 -0.63
N LEU A 302 -20.01 8.93 0.41
CA LEU A 302 -20.18 7.55 0.89
C LEU A 302 -21.08 6.78 -0.09
N PHE A 303 -20.52 5.79 -0.76
CA PHE A 303 -21.28 4.90 -1.66
C PHE A 303 -22.02 3.82 -0.87
N TRP A 304 -21.35 3.19 0.09
CA TRP A 304 -21.98 2.18 0.95
C TRP A 304 -21.39 2.15 2.35
N HIS A 305 -22.21 1.67 3.27
CA HIS A 305 -21.88 1.33 4.65
C HIS A 305 -22.63 0.05 4.98
N VAL A 306 -21.92 -1.08 4.98
CA VAL A 306 -22.52 -2.41 5.16
C VAL A 306 -21.99 -3.05 6.43
N LYS A 307 -22.90 -3.44 7.31
CA LYS A 307 -22.60 -4.02 8.61
C LYS A 307 -21.72 -5.28 8.49
N HIS A 308 -20.62 -5.29 9.24
CA HIS A 308 -19.67 -6.39 9.37
C HIS A 308 -19.02 -6.35 10.76
N GLU A 309 -19.65 -7.05 11.71
CA GLU A 309 -19.22 -7.07 13.11
C GLU A 309 -18.19 -8.18 13.37
N SER A 310 -17.20 -7.86 14.22
CA SER A 310 -16.32 -8.83 14.85
C SER A 310 -16.58 -8.87 16.36
N TYR A 311 -16.10 -9.90 17.04
CA TYR A 311 -16.35 -10.06 18.49
C TYR A 311 -15.71 -8.95 19.36
N ALA A 312 -14.75 -8.21 18.79
CA ALA A 312 -13.90 -7.27 19.51
C ALA A 312 -13.73 -5.91 18.80
N ASP A 313 -14.54 -5.63 17.78
CA ASP A 313 -14.38 -4.46 16.89
C ASP A 313 -13.02 -4.44 16.16
N GLU A 314 -12.42 -5.61 15.96
CA GLU A 314 -11.17 -5.85 15.22
C GLU A 314 -11.46 -6.28 13.78
N ASN A 315 -11.36 -5.35 12.83
CA ASN A 315 -11.52 -5.61 11.40
C ASN A 315 -10.23 -5.23 10.65
N VAL A 316 -9.21 -6.08 10.75
CA VAL A 316 -7.81 -5.68 10.52
C VAL A 316 -7.35 -5.83 9.07
N MET A 317 -7.92 -6.78 8.33
CA MET A 317 -7.51 -7.07 6.96
C MET A 317 -7.65 -5.87 6.03
N LEU A 318 -6.67 -5.66 5.14
CA LEU A 318 -6.81 -4.83 3.93
C LEU A 318 -7.71 -5.58 2.92
N PRO A 319 -8.86 -5.01 2.48
CA PRO A 319 -9.78 -5.68 1.56
C PRO A 319 -9.10 -6.10 0.25
N ILE A 320 -9.45 -7.27 -0.31
CA ILE A 320 -8.90 -7.70 -1.61
C ILE A 320 -9.92 -7.37 -2.69
N PHE A 321 -9.47 -6.71 -3.76
CA PHE A 321 -10.28 -6.48 -4.96
C PHE A 321 -9.81 -7.37 -6.11
N HIS A 322 -10.76 -7.94 -6.84
CA HIS A 322 -10.50 -8.65 -8.09
C HIS A 322 -11.76 -8.71 -8.96
N ASP A 323 -11.67 -8.25 -10.20
CA ASP A 323 -12.71 -8.37 -11.23
C ASP A 323 -14.12 -7.95 -10.78
N GLY A 324 -14.23 -6.81 -10.09
CA GLY A 324 -15.51 -6.30 -9.61
C GLY A 324 -16.01 -6.93 -8.32
N TYR A 325 -15.20 -7.79 -7.68
CA TYR A 325 -15.50 -8.38 -6.39
C TYR A 325 -14.56 -7.90 -5.31
N ILE A 326 -15.08 -7.82 -4.09
CA ILE A 326 -14.32 -7.52 -2.87
C ILE A 326 -14.38 -8.72 -1.94
N PHE A 327 -13.25 -9.11 -1.40
CA PHE A 327 -13.14 -10.14 -0.37
C PHE A 327 -12.63 -9.55 0.94
N ILE A 328 -13.26 -9.94 2.04
CA ILE A 328 -12.81 -9.63 3.41
C ILE A 328 -12.87 -10.88 4.28
N SER A 329 -12.02 -10.93 5.31
CA SER A 329 -11.94 -12.00 6.30
C SER A 329 -11.62 -11.43 7.67
N THR A 330 -12.35 -11.89 8.69
CA THR A 330 -12.28 -11.38 10.06
C THR A 330 -12.36 -12.52 11.06
N LEU A 331 -11.58 -12.42 12.16
CA LEU A 331 -11.53 -13.41 13.23
C LEU A 331 -12.94 -13.80 13.71
N ALA A 332 -13.24 -15.09 13.70
CA ALA A 332 -14.53 -15.72 14.06
C ALA A 332 -15.75 -15.30 13.20
N ALA A 333 -15.76 -14.09 12.63
CA ALA A 333 -16.77 -13.62 11.70
C ALA A 333 -16.70 -14.37 10.35
N GLY A 334 -15.51 -14.88 10.00
CA GLY A 334 -15.29 -15.62 8.77
C GLY A 334 -15.02 -14.69 7.60
N SER A 335 -15.31 -15.17 6.39
CA SER A 335 -15.04 -14.46 5.16
C SER A 335 -16.31 -14.14 4.38
N VAL A 336 -16.27 -13.05 3.62
CA VAL A 336 -17.39 -12.58 2.79
C VAL A 336 -16.86 -12.14 1.44
N LYS A 337 -17.54 -12.54 0.37
CA LYS A 337 -17.33 -12.01 -0.97
C LYS A 337 -18.51 -11.14 -1.36
N TRP A 338 -18.19 -9.92 -1.79
CA TRP A 338 -19.12 -8.93 -2.27
C TRP A 338 -18.91 -8.70 -3.77
N ARG A 339 -19.99 -8.42 -4.50
CA ARG A 339 -19.95 -7.87 -5.86
C ARG A 339 -20.19 -6.37 -5.78
N ILE A 340 -19.35 -5.59 -6.46
CA ILE A 340 -19.58 -4.16 -6.68
C ILE A 340 -20.62 -4.02 -7.79
N THR A 341 -21.74 -3.39 -7.46
CA THR A 341 -22.75 -2.96 -8.43
C THR A 341 -22.51 -1.50 -8.78
N VAL A 342 -22.72 -1.13 -10.05
CA VAL A 342 -22.59 0.27 -10.51
C VAL A 342 -23.80 0.61 -11.34
N GLN A 343 -24.49 1.69 -10.96
CA GLN A 343 -25.67 2.21 -11.65
C GLN A 343 -25.69 3.74 -11.51
N ASP A 344 -25.87 4.45 -12.62
CA ASP A 344 -25.99 5.92 -12.67
C ASP A 344 -24.87 6.66 -11.92
N GLY A 345 -23.62 6.20 -12.10
CA GLY A 345 -22.43 6.79 -11.45
C GLY A 345 -22.33 6.53 -9.94
N LYS A 346 -23.19 5.68 -9.38
CA LYS A 346 -23.15 5.25 -7.98
C LYS A 346 -22.75 3.80 -7.87
N ALA A 347 -22.00 3.49 -6.82
CA ALA A 347 -21.62 2.12 -6.52
C ALA A 347 -22.36 1.58 -5.29
N GLY A 348 -22.54 0.25 -5.25
CA GLY A 348 -23.11 -0.48 -4.11
C GLY A 348 -22.44 -1.84 -3.93
N LEU A 349 -22.84 -2.55 -2.88
CA LEU A 349 -22.38 -3.92 -2.61
C LEU A 349 -23.53 -4.91 -2.53
N GLU A 350 -23.29 -6.08 -3.11
CA GLU A 350 -24.17 -7.24 -3.03
C GLU A 350 -23.40 -8.43 -2.48
N GLU A 351 -23.92 -9.08 -1.44
CA GLU A 351 -23.30 -10.27 -0.87
C GLU A 351 -23.45 -11.44 -1.84
N ILE A 352 -22.34 -12.05 -2.25
CA ILE A 352 -22.34 -13.24 -3.11
C ILE A 352 -22.30 -14.50 -2.28
N TRP A 353 -21.44 -14.53 -1.26
CA TRP A 353 -21.40 -15.61 -0.29
C TRP A 353 -20.70 -15.18 0.99
N ARG A 354 -20.92 -15.98 2.03
CA ARG A 354 -20.28 -15.88 3.34
C ARG A 354 -19.94 -17.27 3.85
N THR A 355 -18.74 -17.42 4.41
CA THR A 355 -18.24 -18.69 4.97
C THR A 355 -17.54 -18.46 6.31
N LYS A 356 -17.46 -19.51 7.13
CA LYS A 356 -16.70 -19.52 8.39
C LYS A 356 -15.37 -20.29 8.28
N GLU A 357 -15.03 -20.82 7.11
CA GLU A 357 -13.88 -21.70 6.91
C GLU A 357 -12.54 -20.97 7.01
N LEU A 358 -12.47 -19.77 6.42
CA LEU A 358 -11.36 -18.84 6.56
C LEU A 358 -11.79 -17.67 7.45
N ASP A 359 -11.12 -17.51 8.58
CA ASP A 359 -11.41 -16.50 9.61
C ASP A 359 -10.13 -15.76 10.05
N ASN A 360 -9.51 -15.09 9.09
CA ASN A 360 -8.22 -14.45 9.28
C ASN A 360 -8.30 -13.34 10.35
N HIS A 361 -7.34 -13.32 11.28
CA HIS A 361 -7.34 -12.36 12.39
C HIS A 361 -6.75 -11.00 12.03
N HIS A 362 -5.48 -10.95 11.66
CA HIS A 362 -4.76 -9.68 11.47
C HIS A 362 -4.40 -9.38 10.01
N GLY A 363 -3.75 -10.30 9.29
CA GLY A 363 -3.36 -10.04 7.90
C GLY A 363 -3.02 -11.31 7.13
N GLY A 364 -2.59 -11.17 5.88
CA GLY A 364 -1.97 -12.28 5.13
C GLY A 364 -2.91 -13.19 4.36
N VAL A 365 -4.07 -12.70 3.91
CA VAL A 365 -4.72 -13.38 2.77
C VAL A 365 -4.18 -12.79 1.49
N VAL A 366 -3.75 -13.65 0.58
CA VAL A 366 -3.25 -13.27 -0.75
C VAL A 366 -4.12 -13.93 -1.80
N LEU A 367 -4.49 -13.17 -2.83
CA LEU A 367 -5.07 -13.72 -4.05
C LEU A 367 -3.95 -14.00 -5.04
N LEU A 368 -3.73 -15.26 -5.38
CA LEU A 368 -2.72 -15.69 -6.33
C LEU A 368 -3.32 -16.72 -7.29
N ASP A 369 -3.20 -16.47 -8.60
CA ASP A 369 -3.69 -17.36 -9.65
C ASP A 369 -5.15 -17.81 -9.45
N GLY A 370 -6.02 -16.87 -9.05
CA GLY A 370 -7.45 -17.12 -8.81
C GLY A 370 -7.78 -17.82 -7.48
N ASN A 371 -6.79 -18.08 -6.62
CA ASN A 371 -6.96 -18.76 -5.34
C ASN A 371 -6.64 -17.82 -4.17
N LEU A 372 -7.42 -17.91 -3.10
CA LEU A 372 -7.18 -17.18 -1.85
C LEU A 372 -6.39 -18.07 -0.89
N TYR A 373 -5.26 -17.57 -0.41
CA TYR A 373 -4.40 -18.26 0.56
C TYR A 373 -4.38 -17.47 1.85
N GLY A 374 -4.70 -18.10 2.99
CA GLY A 374 -4.71 -17.39 4.26
C GLY A 374 -4.53 -18.27 5.49
N ALA A 375 -4.57 -17.63 6.66
CA ALA A 375 -4.55 -18.32 7.95
C ALA A 375 -5.95 -18.32 8.57
N SER A 376 -6.37 -19.48 9.10
CA SER A 376 -7.54 -19.60 9.97
C SER A 376 -7.10 -19.65 11.44
N THR A 377 -7.90 -19.06 12.32
CA THR A 377 -7.58 -18.96 13.76
C THR A 377 -8.48 -19.84 14.62
N VAL A 378 -9.81 -19.70 14.55
CA VAL A 378 -10.71 -20.39 15.49
C VAL A 378 -11.03 -21.80 15.04
N ARG A 379 -11.34 -22.00 13.75
CA ARG A 379 -11.97 -23.24 13.28
C ARG A 379 -11.00 -24.27 12.71
N ASN A 380 -9.90 -23.83 12.12
CA ASN A 380 -8.86 -24.71 11.59
C ASN A 380 -7.55 -24.51 12.32
N SER A 381 -7.57 -24.48 13.67
CA SER A 381 -6.35 -24.36 14.46
C SER A 381 -5.30 -25.35 13.92
N LYS A 382 -4.22 -24.83 13.33
CA LYS A 382 -3.11 -25.56 12.68
C LYS A 382 -3.27 -26.02 11.22
N LYS A 383 -4.19 -25.49 10.41
CA LYS A 383 -4.22 -25.74 8.94
C LYS A 383 -4.23 -24.43 8.14
N TRP A 384 -3.41 -24.37 7.09
CA TRP A 384 -3.53 -23.38 6.02
C TRP A 384 -4.76 -23.72 5.19
N VAL A 385 -5.55 -22.70 4.84
CA VAL A 385 -6.75 -22.83 3.98
C VAL A 385 -6.51 -22.05 2.71
#